data_AF-A0A7S2K900-F1
#
_entry.id   AF-A0A7S2K900-F1
#
_cell.length_a   1.000
_cell.length_b   1.000
_cell.length_c   1.000
_cell.angle_alpha   90.00
_cell.angle_beta   90.00
_cell.angle_gamma   90.00
#
_symmetry.space_group_name_H-M   'P 1'
#
loop_
_entity.id
_entity.type
_entity.pdbx_description
1 polymer ?
#
loop_
_entity_poly.entity_id
_entity_poly.type
_entity_poly.pdbx_seq_one_letter_code
_entity_poly.pdbx_strand_id
1 'polypeptide(L)'
;IKDVVEYLRSIEVDEEDLPSIFRSFPATLMLDIEKDMVPVVDFIRGIGVRNIGRFVTRLPPVLGYSVEKDLQPKWDFLTEVCQFDYFEVARFPAYFSYPLDRVIKLRYEYLRDCKGIPIQLARVDDVLRFGDREFATEIALDDDNGDAFAKFVEGRDFSFHSSRKNRRKPRRRH
;
A
#
# COMPACT_ATOMS: atom_id res chain seq x y z
N ILE A 1 -20.92 4.84 -16.30
CA ILE A 1 -21.53 4.72 -14.95
C ILE A 1 -22.22 3.37 -14.76
N LYS A 2 -23.19 3.00 -15.63
CA LYS A 2 -23.89 1.71 -15.52
C LYS A 2 -22.92 0.52 -15.45
N ASP A 3 -21.93 0.50 -16.32
CA ASP A 3 -20.94 -0.60 -16.40
C ASP A 3 -20.07 -0.72 -15.14
N VAL A 4 -19.67 0.40 -14.52
CA VAL A 4 -18.87 0.42 -13.28
C VAL A 4 -19.70 -0.12 -12.11
N VAL A 5 -20.97 0.27 -12.00
CA VAL A 5 -21.86 -0.24 -10.96
C VAL A 5 -22.10 -1.74 -11.12
N GLU A 6 -22.35 -2.21 -12.34
CA GLU A 6 -22.51 -3.63 -12.64
C GLU A 6 -21.24 -4.43 -12.33
N TYR A 7 -20.07 -3.88 -12.63
CA TYR A 7 -18.79 -4.50 -12.28
C TYR A 7 -18.55 -4.56 -10.77
N LEU A 8 -18.82 -3.47 -10.02
CA LEU A 8 -18.69 -3.50 -8.56
C LEU A 8 -19.61 -4.55 -7.93
N ARG A 9 -20.83 -4.71 -8.42
CA ARG A 9 -21.74 -5.78 -7.98
C ARG A 9 -21.21 -7.17 -8.31
N SER A 10 -20.59 -7.36 -9.48
CA SER A 10 -20.06 -8.67 -9.90
C SER A 10 -18.85 -9.12 -9.06
N ILE A 11 -18.16 -8.19 -8.40
CA ILE A 11 -17.11 -8.48 -7.42
C ILE A 11 -17.61 -8.46 -5.97
N GLU A 12 -18.93 -8.61 -5.78
CA GLU A 12 -19.61 -8.75 -4.48
C GLU A 12 -19.60 -7.49 -3.60
N VAL A 13 -19.50 -6.29 -4.20
CA VAL A 13 -19.78 -5.05 -3.45
C VAL A 13 -21.29 -4.94 -3.22
N ASP A 14 -21.68 -4.74 -1.97
CA ASP A 14 -23.08 -4.57 -1.59
C ASP A 14 -23.65 -3.25 -2.13
N GLU A 15 -24.93 -3.26 -2.52
CA GLU A 15 -25.60 -2.09 -3.10
C GLU A 15 -25.58 -0.88 -2.14
N GLU A 16 -25.66 -1.14 -0.84
CA GLU A 16 -25.62 -0.14 0.22
C GLU A 16 -24.26 0.54 0.38
N ASP A 17 -23.17 -0.13 -0.05
CA ASP A 17 -21.80 0.39 0.04
C ASP A 17 -21.44 1.29 -1.15
N LEU A 18 -22.09 1.13 -2.31
CA LEU A 18 -21.79 1.89 -3.53
C LEU A 18 -21.76 3.42 -3.32
N PRO A 19 -22.72 4.05 -2.60
CA PRO A 19 -22.67 5.50 -2.36
C PRO A 19 -21.42 5.91 -1.56
N SER A 20 -20.94 5.06 -0.65
CA SER A 20 -19.74 5.35 0.15
C SER A 20 -18.46 5.26 -0.69
N ILE A 21 -18.39 4.29 -1.60
CA ILE A 21 -17.31 4.12 -2.58
C ILE A 21 -17.22 5.34 -3.49
N PHE A 22 -18.34 5.77 -4.09
CA PHE A 22 -18.32 6.91 -5.00
C PHE A 22 -18.08 8.24 -4.29
N ARG A 23 -18.50 8.38 -3.02
CA ARG A 23 -18.20 9.57 -2.22
C ARG A 23 -16.74 9.65 -1.82
N SER A 24 -16.16 8.52 -1.39
CA SER A 24 -14.78 8.48 -0.89
C SER A 24 -13.76 8.47 -2.04
N PHE A 25 -14.12 7.89 -3.19
CA PHE A 25 -13.28 7.86 -4.38
C PHE A 25 -14.11 8.08 -5.66
N PRO A 26 -14.51 9.34 -5.97
CA PRO A 26 -15.30 9.64 -7.16
C PRO A 26 -14.65 9.22 -8.48
N ALA A 27 -13.31 9.16 -8.50
CA ALA A 27 -12.54 8.73 -9.67
C ALA A 27 -12.82 7.28 -10.10
N THR A 28 -13.44 6.45 -9.24
CA THR A 28 -13.93 5.10 -9.61
C THR A 28 -14.76 5.12 -10.90
N LEU A 29 -15.54 6.18 -11.13
CA LEU A 29 -16.39 6.31 -12.32
C LEU A 29 -15.63 6.59 -13.62
N MET A 30 -14.35 6.94 -13.51
CA MET A 30 -13.47 7.30 -14.62
C MET A 30 -12.45 6.21 -14.94
N LEU A 31 -12.39 5.14 -14.14
CA LEU A 31 -11.50 4.00 -14.37
C LEU A 31 -11.99 3.15 -15.53
N ASP A 32 -11.04 2.58 -16.26
CA ASP A 32 -11.29 1.53 -17.25
C ASP A 32 -11.37 0.18 -16.53
N ILE A 33 -12.48 -0.54 -16.71
CA ILE A 33 -12.73 -1.80 -16.00
C ILE A 33 -11.65 -2.83 -16.33
N GLU A 34 -11.33 -3.01 -17.62
CA GLU A 34 -10.42 -4.06 -18.08
C GLU A 34 -8.94 -3.69 -17.83
N LYS A 35 -8.60 -2.41 -17.92
CA LYS A 35 -7.20 -1.95 -17.78
C LYS A 35 -6.81 -1.62 -16.34
N ASP A 36 -7.74 -1.10 -15.54
CA ASP A 36 -7.44 -0.63 -14.20
C ASP A 36 -8.00 -1.60 -13.14
N MET A 37 -9.29 -1.93 -13.22
CA MET A 37 -9.99 -2.61 -12.12
C MET A 37 -9.80 -4.13 -12.09
N VAL A 38 -9.92 -4.79 -13.25
CA VAL A 38 -9.78 -6.27 -13.38
C VAL A 38 -8.39 -6.74 -12.93
N PRO A 39 -7.26 -6.14 -13.38
CA PRO A 39 -5.94 -6.59 -12.95
C PRO A 39 -5.74 -6.49 -11.44
N VAL A 40 -6.26 -5.43 -10.80
CA VAL A 40 -6.21 -5.25 -9.35
C VAL A 40 -7.03 -6.32 -8.64
N VAL A 41 -8.26 -6.58 -9.08
CA VAL A 41 -9.14 -7.58 -8.47
C VAL A 41 -8.55 -8.98 -8.60
N ASP A 42 -8.01 -9.32 -9.77
CA ASP A 42 -7.36 -10.62 -10.01
C ASP A 42 -6.11 -10.79 -9.17
N PHE A 43 -5.30 -9.73 -8.99
CA PHE A 43 -4.19 -9.74 -8.06
C PHE A 43 -4.66 -10.00 -6.62
N ILE A 44 -5.67 -9.28 -6.13
CA ILE A 44 -6.19 -9.43 -4.76
C ILE A 44 -6.73 -10.86 -4.53
N ARG A 45 -7.42 -11.44 -5.52
CA ARG A 45 -7.83 -12.85 -5.50
C ARG A 45 -6.63 -13.80 -5.50
N GLY A 46 -5.64 -13.52 -6.34
CA GLY A 46 -4.44 -14.32 -6.53
C GLY A 46 -3.60 -14.45 -5.26
N ILE A 47 -3.54 -13.39 -4.44
CA ILE A 47 -2.87 -13.44 -3.13
C ILE A 47 -3.71 -14.13 -2.04
N GLY A 48 -4.95 -14.55 -2.32
CA GLY A 48 -5.76 -15.37 -1.42
C GLY A 48 -6.97 -14.67 -0.79
N VAL A 49 -7.16 -13.36 -0.99
CA VAL A 49 -8.33 -12.63 -0.47
C VAL A 49 -9.59 -13.09 -1.21
N ARG A 50 -10.59 -13.53 -0.46
CA ARG A 50 -11.84 -14.05 -1.04
C ARG A 50 -12.97 -13.03 -1.09
N ASN A 51 -13.17 -12.26 -0.02
CA ASN A 51 -14.23 -11.25 0.04
C ASN A 51 -13.75 -9.94 -0.60
N ILE A 52 -13.83 -9.88 -1.93
CA ILE A 52 -13.34 -8.75 -2.73
C ILE A 52 -14.18 -7.51 -2.49
N GLY A 53 -15.50 -7.63 -2.46
CA GLY A 53 -16.40 -6.51 -2.22
C GLY A 53 -16.05 -5.77 -0.93
N ARG A 54 -15.92 -6.50 0.19
CA ARG A 54 -15.53 -5.91 1.48
C ARG A 54 -14.12 -5.30 1.44
N PHE A 55 -13.18 -5.90 0.73
CA PHE A 55 -11.83 -5.35 0.57
C PHE A 55 -11.88 -3.99 -0.14
N VAL A 56 -12.60 -3.94 -1.27
CA VAL A 56 -12.80 -2.74 -2.09
C VAL A 56 -13.58 -1.66 -1.33
N THR A 57 -14.66 -1.99 -0.64
CA THR A 57 -15.41 -1.03 0.19
C THR A 57 -14.50 -0.33 1.20
N ARG A 58 -13.54 -1.07 1.79
CA ARG A 58 -12.63 -0.55 2.82
C ARG A 58 -11.43 0.21 2.27
N LEU A 59 -11.06 -0.02 1.00
CA LEU A 59 -10.05 0.77 0.29
C LEU A 59 -10.46 0.97 -1.18
N PRO A 60 -11.45 1.83 -1.48
CA PRO A 60 -11.90 2.01 -2.86
C PRO A 60 -10.83 2.48 -3.84
N PRO A 61 -9.88 3.36 -3.44
CA PRO A 61 -8.78 3.77 -4.32
C PRO A 61 -7.90 2.63 -4.86
N VAL A 62 -7.91 1.44 -4.23
CA VAL A 62 -7.10 0.30 -4.69
C VAL A 62 -7.37 -0.07 -6.14
N LEU A 63 -8.61 0.12 -6.60
CA LEU A 63 -9.05 -0.20 -7.96
C LEU A 63 -8.34 0.63 -9.04
N GLY A 64 -7.72 1.75 -8.68
CA GLY A 64 -6.91 2.57 -9.58
C GLY A 64 -5.40 2.36 -9.43
N TYR A 65 -4.95 1.38 -8.64
CA TYR A 65 -3.53 1.13 -8.41
C TYR A 65 -2.94 0.27 -9.53
N SER A 66 -1.65 0.45 -9.80
CA SER A 66 -0.91 -0.44 -10.68
C SER A 66 -0.47 -1.68 -9.92
N VAL A 67 -0.79 -2.88 -10.43
CA VAL A 67 -0.30 -4.14 -9.84
C VAL A 67 1.23 -4.13 -9.74
N GLU A 68 1.93 -3.83 -10.82
CA GLU A 68 3.39 -3.87 -10.89
C GLU A 68 4.08 -2.81 -10.02
N LYS A 69 3.52 -1.59 -9.96
CA LYS A 69 4.20 -0.46 -9.29
C LYS A 69 3.76 -0.27 -7.85
N ASP A 70 2.50 -0.56 -7.54
CA ASP A 70 1.90 -0.20 -6.26
C ASP A 70 1.59 -1.42 -5.38
N LEU A 71 1.14 -2.53 -5.95
CA LEU A 71 0.66 -3.69 -5.18
C LEU A 71 1.74 -4.75 -4.99
N GLN A 72 2.32 -5.26 -6.08
CA GLN A 72 3.29 -6.35 -6.06
C GLN A 72 4.51 -6.04 -5.16
N PRO A 73 5.17 -4.87 -5.26
CA PRO A 73 6.34 -4.59 -4.43
C PRO A 73 6.03 -4.55 -2.93
N LYS A 74 4.80 -4.16 -2.56
CA LYS A 74 4.35 -4.17 -1.16
C LYS A 74 4.04 -5.61 -0.72
N TRP A 75 3.37 -6.38 -1.56
CA TRP A 75 3.10 -7.79 -1.29
C TRP A 75 4.38 -8.63 -1.12
N ASP A 76 5.38 -8.42 -1.98
CA ASP A 76 6.68 -9.08 -1.88
C ASP A 76 7.36 -8.73 -0.56
N PHE A 77 7.37 -7.45 -0.17
CA PHE A 77 7.92 -7.05 1.13
C PHE A 77 7.19 -7.72 2.30
N LEU A 78 5.86 -7.75 2.26
CA LEU A 78 5.04 -8.33 3.31
C LEU A 78 5.31 -9.83 3.49
N THR A 79 5.43 -10.57 2.39
CA THR A 79 5.54 -12.03 2.42
C THR A 79 6.98 -12.52 2.52
N GLU A 80 7.92 -11.89 1.83
CA GLU A 80 9.31 -12.34 1.78
C GLU A 80 10.14 -11.78 2.94
N VAL A 81 9.88 -10.55 3.37
CA VAL A 81 10.65 -9.89 4.44
C VAL A 81 9.95 -10.01 5.79
N CYS A 82 8.67 -9.64 5.86
CA CYS A 82 7.91 -9.71 7.11
C CYS A 82 7.35 -11.10 7.39
N GLN A 83 7.30 -11.99 6.40
CA GLN A 83 6.76 -13.36 6.52
C GLN A 83 5.31 -13.40 7.00
N PHE A 84 4.54 -12.37 6.66
CA PHE A 84 3.09 -12.34 6.91
C PHE A 84 2.31 -12.93 5.75
N ASP A 85 1.15 -13.49 6.07
CA ASP A 85 0.22 -14.06 5.10
C ASP A 85 -0.88 -13.06 4.71
N TYR A 86 -1.69 -13.41 3.70
CA TYR A 86 -2.72 -12.55 3.12
C TYR A 86 -3.77 -12.05 4.12
N PHE A 87 -3.93 -12.74 5.25
CA PHE A 87 -4.84 -12.34 6.33
C PHE A 87 -4.56 -10.92 6.84
N GLU A 88 -3.30 -10.47 6.85
CA GLU A 88 -2.95 -9.13 7.29
C GLU A 88 -3.53 -8.06 6.34
N VAL A 89 -3.42 -8.25 5.03
CA VAL A 89 -4.00 -7.30 4.05
C VAL A 89 -5.52 -7.43 3.95
N ALA A 90 -6.09 -8.62 4.13
CA ALA A 90 -7.54 -8.79 4.21
C ALA A 90 -8.13 -8.05 5.43
N ARG A 91 -7.44 -8.12 6.57
CA ARG A 91 -7.81 -7.40 7.79
C ARG A 91 -7.53 -5.90 7.68
N PHE A 92 -6.46 -5.49 7.02
CA PHE A 92 -6.06 -4.09 6.88
C PHE A 92 -5.75 -3.72 5.41
N PRO A 93 -6.78 -3.56 4.55
CA PRO A 93 -6.59 -3.24 3.14
C PRO A 93 -5.77 -1.97 2.90
N ALA A 94 -5.91 -0.99 3.82
CA ALA A 94 -5.16 0.26 3.82
C ALA A 94 -3.64 0.07 3.78
N TYR A 95 -3.10 -1.11 4.11
CA TYR A 95 -1.71 -1.49 3.87
C TYR A 95 -1.19 -1.01 2.50
N PHE A 96 -1.95 -1.26 1.44
CA PHE A 96 -1.53 -0.89 0.07
C PHE A 96 -1.52 0.63 -0.18
N SER A 97 -2.15 1.44 0.68
CA SER A 97 -2.12 2.90 0.56
C SER A 97 -0.86 3.54 1.16
N TYR A 98 -0.10 2.82 1.99
CA TYR A 98 1.11 3.36 2.61
C TYR A 98 2.30 3.33 1.64
N PRO A 99 3.15 4.37 1.60
CA PRO A 99 4.39 4.35 0.84
C PRO A 99 5.31 3.21 1.29
N LEU A 100 5.75 2.38 0.35
CA LEU A 100 6.60 1.22 0.64
C LEU A 100 7.90 1.65 1.32
N ASP A 101 8.71 2.48 0.66
CA ASP A 101 10.05 2.79 1.16
C ASP A 101 10.02 3.77 2.33
N ARG A 102 9.12 4.76 2.31
CA ARG A 102 9.12 5.86 3.29
C ARG A 102 8.37 5.56 4.58
N VAL A 103 7.46 4.58 4.58
CA VAL A 103 6.67 4.25 5.77
C VAL A 103 6.82 2.78 6.12
N ILE A 104 6.43 1.87 5.22
CA ILE A 104 6.38 0.44 5.52
C ILE A 104 7.77 -0.08 5.89
N LYS A 105 8.75 0.09 5.00
CA LYS A 105 10.12 -0.39 5.22
C LYS A 105 10.77 0.26 6.42
N LEU A 106 10.74 1.59 6.53
CA LEU A 106 11.41 2.28 7.64
C LEU A 106 10.89 1.85 9.00
N ARG A 107 9.59 1.66 9.16
CA ARG A 107 9.04 1.24 10.45
C ARG A 107 9.47 -0.18 10.81
N TYR A 108 9.39 -1.14 9.89
CA TYR A 108 9.86 -2.50 10.15
C TYR A 108 11.38 -2.60 10.32
N GLU A 109 12.16 -1.84 9.54
CA GLU A 109 13.62 -1.77 9.71
C GLU A 109 13.99 -1.16 11.06
N TYR A 110 13.29 -0.11 11.52
CA TYR A 110 13.53 0.47 12.82
C TYR A 110 13.25 -0.53 13.96
N LEU A 111 12.12 -1.23 13.90
CA LEU A 111 11.78 -2.28 14.88
C LEU A 111 12.86 -3.37 14.91
N ARG A 112 13.30 -3.86 13.75
CA ARG A 112 14.31 -4.92 13.64
C ARG A 112 15.71 -4.46 14.06
N ASP A 113 16.20 -3.40 13.44
CA ASP A 113 17.62 -3.02 13.46
C ASP A 113 17.97 -2.12 14.65
N CYS A 114 17.05 -1.25 15.07
CA CYS A 114 17.29 -0.32 16.17
C CYS A 114 16.71 -0.83 17.48
N LYS A 115 15.55 -1.49 17.46
CA LYS A 115 14.88 -1.97 18.68
C LYS A 115 15.10 -3.45 18.98
N GLY A 116 15.55 -4.25 18.00
CA GLY A 116 15.66 -5.70 18.16
C GLY A 116 14.32 -6.40 18.36
N ILE A 117 13.21 -5.75 17.99
CA ILE A 117 11.86 -6.31 18.09
C ILE A 117 11.68 -7.27 16.91
N PRO A 118 11.30 -8.55 17.15
CA PRO A 118 10.96 -9.47 16.08
C PRO A 118 9.76 -8.96 15.30
N ILE A 119 9.96 -8.61 14.03
CA ILE A 119 8.95 -7.93 13.20
C ILE A 119 7.70 -8.79 12.96
N GLN A 120 7.82 -10.11 13.05
CA GLN A 120 6.71 -11.06 12.93
C GLN A 120 5.71 -10.95 14.10
N LEU A 121 6.11 -10.33 15.22
CA LEU A 121 5.22 -10.05 16.35
C LEU A 121 4.52 -8.69 16.23
N ALA A 122 4.99 -7.83 15.34
CA ALA A 122 4.46 -6.48 15.13
C ALA A 122 3.44 -6.50 13.99
N ARG A 123 2.16 -6.62 14.34
CA ARG A 123 1.05 -6.74 13.37
C ARG A 123 0.99 -5.52 12.45
N VAL A 124 0.62 -5.74 11.19
CA VAL A 124 0.72 -4.71 10.14
C VAL A 124 -0.11 -3.47 10.49
N ASP A 125 -1.30 -3.67 11.04
CA ASP A 125 -2.17 -2.54 11.37
C ASP A 125 -1.64 -1.71 12.56
N ASP A 126 -0.98 -2.34 13.53
CA ASP A 126 -0.37 -1.65 14.66
C ASP A 126 0.86 -0.84 14.20
N VAL A 127 1.69 -1.40 13.31
CA VAL A 127 2.88 -0.73 12.78
C VAL A 127 2.53 0.49 11.92
N LEU A 128 1.45 0.44 11.13
CA LEU A 128 1.19 1.44 10.09
C LEU A 128 0.10 2.46 10.41
N ARG A 129 -0.91 2.10 11.23
CA ARG A 129 -2.07 2.98 11.45
C ARG A 129 -1.72 4.28 12.16
N PHE A 130 -0.72 4.25 13.03
CA PHE A 130 -0.35 5.38 13.87
C PHE A 130 0.54 6.40 13.15
N GLY A 131 0.53 7.64 13.64
CA GLY A 131 1.53 8.65 13.26
C GLY A 131 2.93 8.24 13.72
N ASP A 132 3.97 8.92 13.24
CA ASP A 132 5.35 8.52 13.53
C ASP A 132 5.69 8.55 15.01
N ARG A 133 5.17 9.55 15.74
CA ARG A 133 5.36 9.65 17.19
C ARG A 133 4.69 8.49 17.93
N GLU A 134 3.41 8.24 17.67
CA GLU A 134 2.67 7.17 18.34
C GLU A 134 3.19 5.78 17.93
N PHE A 135 3.65 5.60 16.69
CA PHE A 135 4.40 4.40 16.30
C PHE A 135 5.66 4.25 17.15
N ALA A 136 6.46 5.31 17.27
CA ALA A 136 7.70 5.26 18.01
C ALA A 136 7.49 4.97 19.51
N THR A 137 6.54 5.64 20.16
CA THR A 137 6.29 5.47 21.60
C THR A 137 5.54 4.18 21.92
N GLU A 138 4.48 3.86 21.19
CA GLU A 138 3.57 2.76 21.56
C GLU A 138 4.01 1.41 20.98
N ILE A 139 4.65 1.41 19.80
CA ILE A 139 5.02 0.18 19.08
C ILE A 139 6.52 -0.08 19.18
N ALA A 140 7.35 0.95 18.95
CA ALA A 140 8.80 0.83 19.04
C ALA A 140 9.33 1.01 20.47
N LEU A 141 8.47 1.43 21.42
CA LEU A 141 8.82 1.62 22.83
C LEU A 141 9.97 2.61 23.02
N ASP A 142 9.94 3.70 22.26
CA ASP A 142 10.84 4.83 22.45
C ASP A 142 10.40 5.66 23.68
N ASP A 143 11.36 5.99 24.54
CA ASP A 143 11.16 6.82 25.74
C ASP A 143 11.50 8.30 25.52
N ASP A 144 11.89 8.66 24.30
CA ASP A 144 12.30 10.01 23.88
C ASP A 144 11.25 10.73 23.03
N ASN A 145 9.98 10.33 23.16
CA ASN A 145 8.85 10.91 22.43
C ASN A 145 9.03 10.85 20.89
N GLY A 146 9.78 9.87 20.40
CA GLY A 146 9.96 9.56 18.97
C GLY A 146 11.14 10.25 18.29
N ASP A 147 11.99 10.94 19.06
CA ASP A 147 13.17 11.62 18.52
C ASP A 147 14.16 10.63 17.87
N ALA A 148 14.31 9.42 18.42
CA ALA A 148 15.17 8.38 17.86
C ALA A 148 14.67 7.89 16.51
N PHE A 149 13.37 7.61 16.38
CA PHE A 149 12.78 7.24 15.09
C PHE A 149 12.89 8.38 14.07
N ALA A 150 12.63 9.63 14.47
CA ALA A 150 12.77 10.78 13.59
C ALA A 150 14.20 10.90 13.01
N LYS A 151 15.22 10.79 13.87
CA LYS A 151 16.64 10.78 13.44
C LYS A 151 16.97 9.60 12.54
N PHE A 152 16.41 8.42 12.81
CA PHE A 152 16.56 7.24 11.94
C PHE A 152 16.00 7.50 10.53
N VAL A 153 14.83 8.13 10.42
CA VAL A 153 14.22 8.51 9.15
C VAL A 153 15.05 9.57 8.42
N GLU A 154 15.52 10.60 9.12
CA GLU A 154 16.38 11.66 8.55
C GLU A 154 17.70 11.11 8.00
N GLY A 155 18.33 10.18 8.72
CA GLY A 155 19.58 9.54 8.30
C GLY A 155 19.48 8.66 7.05
N ARG A 156 18.25 8.34 6.61
CA ARG A 156 17.96 7.51 5.43
C ARG A 156 17.71 8.32 4.16
N ASP A 157 18.02 9.62 4.18
CA ASP A 157 17.79 10.62 3.13
C ASP A 157 17.54 10.02 1.74
N PHE A 158 16.25 9.91 1.40
CA PHE A 158 15.78 9.32 0.13
C PHE A 158 16.08 10.29 -1.01
N SER A 159 17.35 10.40 -1.38
CA SER A 159 17.80 11.17 -2.54
C SER A 159 17.24 10.53 -3.82
N PHE A 160 16.02 10.93 -4.20
CA PHE A 160 15.46 10.68 -5.52
C PHE A 160 16.22 11.50 -6.57
N HIS A 161 17.41 11.04 -6.98
CA HIS A 161 17.92 11.40 -8.29
C HIS A 161 17.18 10.58 -9.35
N SER A 162 16.12 11.20 -9.89
CA SER A 162 15.59 10.88 -11.20
C SER A 162 16.73 10.87 -12.22
N SER A 163 17.31 9.70 -12.48
CA SER A 163 18.18 9.47 -13.63
C SER A 163 17.33 9.31 -14.89
N ARG A 164 16.55 10.35 -15.24
CA ARG A 164 16.23 10.60 -16.65
C ARG A 164 17.48 11.17 -17.32
N LYS A 165 18.45 10.29 -17.62
CA LYS A 165 19.47 10.64 -18.63
C LYS A 165 18.77 10.66 -19.99
N ASN A 166 18.46 11.88 -20.42
CA ASN A 166 18.26 12.25 -21.81
C ASN A 166 19.39 11.65 -22.67
N ARG A 167 19.14 10.50 -23.30
CA ARG A 167 19.91 10.05 -24.47
C ARG A 167 19.47 10.90 -25.66
N ARG A 168 20.08 12.09 -25.79
CA ARG A 168 20.08 12.83 -27.06
C ARG A 168 20.75 11.95 -28.12
N LYS A 169 19.99 11.51 -29.13
CA LYS A 169 20.53 10.85 -30.32
C LYS A 169 21.46 11.83 -31.06
N PRO A 170 22.66 11.41 -31.53
CA PRO A 170 23.51 12.27 -32.33
C PRO A 170 22.88 12.52 -33.71
N ARG A 171 22.81 13.80 -34.11
CA ARG A 171 22.41 14.23 -35.45
C ARG A 171 23.41 13.67 -36.47
N ARG A 172 22.91 12.89 -37.44
CA ARG A 172 23.65 12.55 -38.66
C ARG A 172 23.87 13.85 -39.45
N ARG A 173 25.12 14.16 -39.79
CA ARG A 173 25.46 15.18 -40.79
C ARG A 173 25.36 14.51 -42.16
N HIS A 174 24.59 15.13 -43.05
CA HIS A 174 24.66 14.92 -44.50
C HIS A 174 25.82 15.72 -45.06
#